data_AF-A0A6J4MNL1-F1
#
_entry.id   AF-A0A6J4MNL1-F1
#
_cell.length_a   1.000
_cell.length_b   1.000
_cell.length_c   1.000
_cell.angle_alpha   90.00
_cell.angle_beta   90.00
_cell.angle_gamma   90.00
#
_symmetry.space_group_name_H-M   'P 1'
#
loop_
_entity.id
_entity.type
_entity.pdbx_description
1 polymer ?
#
loop_
_entity_poly.entity_id
_entity_poly.type
_entity_poly.pdbx_seq_one_letter_code
_entity_poly.pdbx_strand_id
1 'polypeptide(L)'
;MATQSADSQYFRDSQTQAQMELLATIVQTDVAYPWNPAQLESESYLAALEQEFALSDSFSDSDIAQKSQVLFAQLEQVWLATALQKSLREKFARVPQDFLARIAQSVQNATVKYQSLADQMVECVLDILPQWAEEDLQVLARPLAYAMRDVDSEGAELVMATRRPWAELSEIEQARVSLAVARYAISQLAISE
;
A
#
# COMPACT_ATOMS: atom_id res chain seq x y z
N MET A 1 66.66 -16.82 -9.24
CA MET A 1 66.80 -15.93 -8.07
C MET A 1 65.60 -15.00 -8.06
N ALA A 2 64.61 -15.26 -7.21
CA ALA A 2 63.42 -14.42 -7.06
C ALA A 2 63.62 -13.55 -5.82
N THR A 3 63.78 -12.25 -6.01
CA THR A 3 63.82 -11.25 -4.93
C THR A 3 62.43 -11.14 -4.33
N GLN A 4 62.20 -11.80 -3.19
CA GLN A 4 61.00 -11.58 -2.40
C GLN A 4 61.02 -10.14 -1.89
N SER A 5 60.04 -9.36 -2.32
CA SER A 5 59.92 -7.93 -2.06
C SER A 5 59.80 -7.63 -0.57
N ALA A 6 60.80 -6.95 -0.01
CA ALA A 6 60.82 -6.49 1.38
C ALA A 6 59.65 -5.55 1.72
N ASP A 7 59.09 -4.86 0.72
CA ASP A 7 57.94 -3.95 0.86
C ASP A 7 56.68 -4.61 1.44
N SER A 8 56.51 -5.92 1.23
CA SER A 8 55.38 -6.72 1.74
C SER A 8 55.44 -6.91 3.26
N GLN A 9 56.64 -7.00 3.83
CA GLN A 9 56.84 -7.24 5.27
C GLN A 9 56.60 -5.96 6.07
N TYR A 10 57.14 -4.82 5.61
CA TYR A 10 56.90 -3.52 6.25
C TYR A 10 55.43 -3.10 6.26
N PHE A 11 54.67 -3.45 5.21
CA PHE A 11 53.23 -3.19 5.18
C PHE A 11 52.45 -4.06 6.18
N ARG A 12 52.82 -5.33 6.35
CA ARG A 12 52.20 -6.21 7.37
C ARG A 12 52.53 -5.77 8.78
N ASP A 13 53.76 -5.32 9.02
CA ASP A 13 54.20 -4.88 10.35
C ASP A 13 53.51 -3.57 10.75
N SER A 14 53.38 -2.62 9.83
CA SER A 14 52.61 -1.38 10.06
C SER A 14 51.11 -1.64 10.21
N GLN A 15 50.54 -2.58 9.46
CA GLN A 15 49.15 -3.00 9.65
C GLN A 15 48.93 -3.66 11.01
N THR A 16 49.86 -4.52 11.44
CA THR A 16 49.80 -5.19 12.75
C THR A 16 49.97 -4.18 13.87
N GLN A 17 50.86 -3.20 13.71
CA GLN A 17 51.04 -2.12 14.67
C GLN A 17 49.81 -1.22 14.75
N ALA A 18 49.24 -0.81 13.62
CA ALA A 18 48.00 -0.03 13.61
C ALA A 18 46.82 -0.79 14.23
N GLN A 19 46.73 -2.10 14.01
CA GLN A 19 45.73 -2.97 14.66
C GLN A 19 45.95 -3.04 16.18
N MET A 20 47.20 -3.16 16.63
CA MET A 20 47.54 -3.19 18.04
C MET A 20 47.30 -1.84 18.73
N GLU A 21 47.60 -0.73 18.07
CA GLU A 21 47.31 0.62 18.55
C GLU A 21 45.79 0.86 18.64
N LEU A 22 45.02 0.39 17.65
CA LEU A 22 43.56 0.48 17.65
C LEU A 22 42.94 -0.39 18.76
N LEU A 23 43.42 -1.63 18.93
CA LEU A 23 43.00 -2.50 20.04
C LEU A 23 43.36 -1.91 21.41
N ALA A 24 44.57 -1.37 21.54
CA ALA A 24 44.99 -0.69 22.76
C ALA A 24 44.08 0.52 23.04
N THR A 25 43.66 1.26 22.01
CA THR A 25 42.73 2.40 22.15
C THR A 25 41.33 1.94 22.60
N ILE A 26 40.80 0.86 22.03
CA ILE A 26 39.49 0.29 22.39
C ILE A 26 39.50 -0.30 23.83
N VAL A 27 40.62 -0.89 24.24
CA VAL A 27 40.76 -1.52 25.56
C VAL A 27 41.12 -0.50 26.64
N GLN A 28 41.81 0.60 26.31
CA GLN A 28 42.18 1.67 27.26
C GLN A 28 41.02 2.62 27.58
N THR A 29 39.95 2.66 26.79
CA THR A 29 38.75 3.40 27.20
C THR A 29 38.09 2.67 28.36
N ASP A 30 38.32 3.17 29.57
CA ASP A 30 37.66 2.76 30.83
C ASP A 30 36.13 3.06 30.80
N VAL A 31 35.65 3.65 29.71
CA VAL A 31 34.24 3.73 29.38
C VAL A 31 33.82 2.38 28.82
N ALA A 32 33.30 1.53 29.69
CA ALA A 32 32.51 0.41 29.24
C ALA A 32 31.47 0.92 28.23
N TYR A 33 31.46 0.28 27.06
CA TYR A 33 30.72 0.71 25.88
C TYR A 33 29.34 1.31 26.25
N PRO A 34 29.00 2.56 25.86
CA PRO A 34 27.83 3.28 26.36
C PRO A 34 26.47 2.61 26.10
N TRP A 35 26.48 1.56 25.27
CA TRP A 35 25.32 0.78 24.86
C TRP A 35 25.24 -0.59 25.56
N ASN A 36 25.95 -0.79 26.67
CA ASN A 36 25.81 -2.02 27.45
C ASN A 36 24.56 -1.94 28.32
N PRO A 37 23.44 -2.61 27.97
CA PRO A 37 22.18 -2.51 28.70
C PRO A 37 22.25 -3.15 30.10
N ALA A 38 23.35 -3.83 30.44
CA ALA A 38 23.56 -4.43 31.75
C ALA A 38 24.25 -3.49 32.76
N GLN A 39 24.61 -2.26 32.35
CA GLN A 39 25.26 -1.26 33.21
C GLN A 39 24.30 -0.12 33.53
N LEU A 40 24.23 0.27 34.80
CA LEU A 40 23.33 1.33 35.28
C LEU A 40 23.70 2.70 34.67
N GLU A 41 24.98 2.90 34.35
CA GLU A 41 25.53 4.10 33.74
C GLU A 41 25.11 4.26 32.26
N SER A 42 24.62 3.18 31.62
CA SER A 42 24.10 3.26 30.25
C SER A 42 22.73 3.94 30.18
N GLU A 43 21.87 3.72 31.18
CA GLU A 43 20.55 4.36 31.26
C GLU A 43 20.70 5.88 31.43
N SER A 44 21.65 6.33 32.25
CA SER A 44 21.89 7.77 32.45
C SER A 44 22.47 8.44 31.21
N TYR A 45 23.35 7.76 30.47
CA TYR A 45 23.87 8.23 29.19
C TYR A 45 22.76 8.33 28.12
N LEU A 46 21.93 7.30 27.98
CA LEU A 46 20.80 7.31 27.03
C LEU A 46 19.77 8.38 27.39
N ALA A 47 19.44 8.53 28.68
CA ALA A 47 18.52 9.57 29.14
C ALA A 47 19.05 11.00 28.83
N ALA A 48 20.36 11.21 28.89
CA ALA A 48 20.98 12.49 28.51
C ALA A 48 20.85 12.76 26.99
N LEU A 49 21.03 11.73 26.15
CA LEU A 49 20.81 11.84 24.71
C LEU A 49 19.32 12.06 24.35
N GLU A 50 18.41 11.39 25.07
CA GLU A 50 16.96 11.58 24.87
C GLU A 50 16.51 12.99 25.24
N GLN A 51 17.15 13.65 26.21
CA GLN A 51 16.90 15.05 26.54
C GLN A 51 17.27 15.99 25.37
N GLU A 52 18.30 15.68 24.59
CA GLU A 52 18.65 16.46 23.39
C GLU A 52 17.57 16.35 22.30
N PHE A 53 16.77 15.28 22.34
CA PHE A 53 15.73 14.97 21.36
C PHE A 53 14.33 14.92 21.99
N ALA A 54 14.07 15.78 22.99
CA ALA A 54 12.78 15.84 23.65
C ALA A 54 11.68 16.24 22.64
N LEU A 55 10.94 15.25 22.14
CA LEU A 55 9.78 15.47 21.26
C LEU A 55 8.75 16.40 21.92
N SER A 56 8.70 16.42 23.25
CA SER A 56 7.88 17.31 24.07
C SER A 56 8.24 18.81 23.93
N ASP A 57 9.45 19.15 23.53
CA ASP A 57 9.86 20.55 23.29
C ASP A 57 9.52 21.03 21.88
N SER A 58 9.32 20.09 20.93
CA SER A 58 9.06 20.41 19.52
C SER A 58 7.59 20.31 19.13
N PHE A 59 6.81 19.48 19.81
CA PHE A 59 5.37 19.34 19.59
C PHE A 59 4.62 19.39 20.91
N SER A 60 3.58 20.21 20.96
CA SER A 60 2.62 20.15 22.06
C SER A 60 1.81 18.86 21.99
N ASP A 61 1.31 18.36 23.12
CA ASP A 61 0.42 17.19 23.14
C ASP A 61 -0.81 17.37 22.21
N SER A 62 -1.29 18.61 22.06
CA SER A 62 -2.35 18.95 21.11
C SER A 62 -1.93 18.80 19.65
N ASP A 63 -0.69 19.16 19.30
CA ASP A 63 -0.17 19.01 17.94
C ASP A 63 0.00 17.52 17.60
N ILE A 64 0.46 16.72 18.57
CA ILE A 64 0.59 15.27 18.40
C ILE A 64 -0.79 14.64 18.21
N ALA A 65 -1.78 15.02 19.03
CA ALA A 65 -3.15 14.54 18.87
C ALA A 65 -3.76 14.91 17.51
N GLN A 66 -3.58 16.15 17.06
CA GLN A 66 -4.09 16.58 15.75
C GLN A 66 -3.37 15.87 14.59
N LYS A 67 -2.04 15.79 14.63
CA LYS A 67 -1.25 15.15 13.56
C LYS A 67 -1.47 13.65 13.51
N SER A 68 -1.60 13.00 14.66
CA SER A 68 -1.93 11.57 14.73
C SER A 68 -3.31 11.28 14.16
N GLN A 69 -4.33 12.10 14.47
CA GLN A 69 -5.66 11.96 13.85
C GLN A 69 -5.61 12.09 12.33
N VAL A 70 -4.88 13.07 11.80
CA VAL A 70 -4.68 13.22 10.35
C VAL A 70 -3.97 12.00 9.76
N LEU A 71 -2.95 11.49 10.43
CA LEU A 71 -2.23 10.29 10.01
C LEU A 71 -3.16 9.06 9.99
N PHE A 72 -3.95 8.85 11.04
CA PHE A 72 -4.87 7.70 11.11
C PHE A 72 -5.94 7.78 10.03
N ALA A 73 -6.50 8.97 9.78
CA ALA A 73 -7.46 9.16 8.70
C ALA A 73 -6.83 8.85 7.32
N GLN A 74 -5.59 9.27 7.08
CA GLN A 74 -4.87 8.95 5.85
C GLN A 74 -4.55 7.46 5.73
N LEU A 75 -4.14 6.82 6.82
CA LEU A 75 -3.83 5.40 6.86
C LEU A 75 -5.08 4.57 6.59
N GLU A 76 -6.21 4.93 7.18
CA GLU A 76 -7.51 4.31 6.93
C GLU A 76 -7.91 4.41 5.45
N GLN A 77 -7.78 5.58 4.84
CA GLN A 77 -8.03 5.75 3.40
C GLN A 77 -7.16 4.83 2.54
N VAL A 78 -5.86 4.76 2.82
CA VAL A 78 -4.93 3.89 2.08
C VAL A 78 -5.21 2.42 2.34
N TRP A 79 -5.58 2.06 3.56
CA TRP A 79 -5.90 0.70 3.95
C TRP A 79 -7.15 0.20 3.24
N LEU A 80 -8.21 1.00 3.22
CA LEU A 80 -9.44 0.72 2.49
C LEU A 80 -9.16 0.55 0.99
N ALA A 81 -8.42 1.47 0.37
CA ALA A 81 -8.04 1.35 -1.04
C ALA A 81 -7.27 0.05 -1.33
N THR A 82 -6.33 -0.32 -0.44
CA THR A 82 -5.51 -1.53 -0.61
C THR A 82 -6.32 -2.81 -0.38
N ALA A 83 -7.20 -2.83 0.62
CA ALA A 83 -8.09 -3.95 0.91
C ALA A 83 -9.08 -4.20 -0.24
N LEU A 84 -9.64 -3.13 -0.81
CA LEU A 84 -10.51 -3.19 -1.99
C LEU A 84 -9.76 -3.71 -3.21
N GLN A 85 -8.56 -3.20 -3.48
CA GLN A 85 -7.74 -3.70 -4.58
C GLN A 85 -7.40 -5.19 -4.41
N LYS A 86 -7.11 -5.64 -3.18
CA LYS A 86 -6.83 -7.04 -2.89
C LYS A 86 -8.07 -7.92 -3.10
N SER A 87 -9.23 -7.52 -2.59
CA SER A 87 -10.47 -8.28 -2.74
C SER A 87 -10.94 -8.34 -4.21
N LEU A 88 -10.77 -7.24 -4.95
CA LEU A 88 -11.01 -7.19 -6.39
C LEU A 88 -10.07 -8.12 -7.16
N ARG A 89 -8.78 -8.16 -6.82
CA ARG A 89 -7.80 -9.07 -7.45
C ARG A 89 -8.12 -10.54 -7.17
N GLU A 90 -8.54 -10.87 -5.96
CA GLU A 90 -8.93 -12.24 -5.59
C GLU A 90 -10.18 -12.71 -6.34
N LYS A 91 -11.18 -11.83 -6.52
CA LYS A 91 -12.43 -12.15 -7.21
C LYS A 91 -12.34 -12.07 -8.74
N PHE A 92 -11.50 -11.18 -9.26
CA PHE A 92 -11.39 -10.86 -10.69
C PHE A 92 -9.96 -11.02 -11.21
N ALA A 93 -9.28 -12.13 -10.85
CA ALA A 93 -7.88 -12.40 -11.19
C ALA A 93 -7.52 -12.41 -12.68
N ARG A 94 -8.53 -12.43 -13.58
CA ARG A 94 -8.38 -12.48 -15.05
C ARG A 94 -8.64 -11.16 -15.75
N VAL A 95 -9.05 -10.12 -15.01
CA VAL A 95 -9.19 -8.75 -15.51
C VAL A 95 -7.83 -8.04 -15.40
N PRO A 96 -7.39 -7.25 -16.39
CA PRO A 96 -6.12 -6.53 -16.30
C PRO A 96 -6.06 -5.63 -15.06
N GLN A 97 -4.94 -5.70 -14.35
CA GLN A 97 -4.77 -5.07 -13.04
C GLN A 97 -4.90 -3.54 -13.10
N ASP A 98 -4.50 -2.95 -14.23
CA ASP A 98 -4.62 -1.50 -14.47
C ASP A 98 -6.07 -1.03 -14.56
N PHE A 99 -7.01 -1.91 -14.93
CA PHE A 99 -8.44 -1.61 -14.91
C PHE A 99 -8.99 -1.71 -13.49
N LEU A 100 -8.64 -2.76 -12.73
CA LEU A 100 -9.08 -2.88 -11.34
C LEU A 100 -8.57 -1.73 -10.46
N ALA A 101 -7.34 -1.28 -10.69
CA ALA A 101 -6.78 -0.12 -9.99
C ALA A 101 -7.54 1.18 -10.33
N ARG A 102 -7.86 1.40 -11.62
CA ARG A 102 -8.65 2.56 -12.06
C ARG A 102 -10.07 2.54 -11.53
N ILE A 103 -10.76 1.38 -11.53
CA ILE A 103 -12.09 1.24 -10.93
C ILE A 103 -12.04 1.54 -9.43
N ALA A 104 -11.07 0.99 -8.71
CA ALA A 104 -10.95 1.24 -7.27
C ALA A 104 -10.74 2.73 -6.93
N GLN A 105 -10.07 3.48 -7.82
CA GLN A 105 -9.86 4.92 -7.67
C GLN A 105 -11.10 5.74 -8.09
N SER A 106 -11.74 5.38 -9.21
CA SER A 106 -12.92 6.09 -9.70
C SER A 106 -14.11 5.90 -8.75
N VAL A 107 -14.27 4.70 -8.17
CA VAL A 107 -15.36 4.41 -7.23
C VAL A 107 -15.29 5.27 -5.98
N GLN A 108 -14.09 5.52 -5.43
CA GLN A 108 -13.91 6.41 -4.28
C GLN A 108 -14.32 7.87 -4.59
N ASN A 109 -14.16 8.30 -5.84
CA ASN A 109 -14.58 9.64 -6.28
C ASN A 109 -16.08 9.69 -6.62
N ALA A 110 -16.62 8.62 -7.20
CA ALA A 110 -18.01 8.54 -7.66
C ALA A 110 -19.01 8.45 -6.50
N THR A 111 -18.66 7.76 -5.40
CA THR A 111 -19.51 7.67 -4.19
C THR A 111 -19.74 9.04 -3.54
N VAL A 112 -18.77 9.95 -3.61
CA VAL A 112 -18.90 11.31 -3.08
C VAL A 112 -19.80 12.19 -3.96
N LYS A 113 -19.90 11.89 -5.26
CA LYS A 113 -20.46 12.79 -6.27
C LYS A 113 -21.90 12.46 -6.68
N TYR A 114 -22.33 11.19 -6.62
CA TYR A 114 -23.67 10.77 -7.11
C TYR A 114 -24.45 9.97 -6.07
N GLN A 115 -25.78 10.10 -6.08
CA GLN A 115 -26.69 9.38 -5.16
C GLN A 115 -27.23 8.07 -5.72
N SER A 116 -27.23 7.88 -7.04
CA SER A 116 -27.80 6.69 -7.69
C SER A 116 -26.70 5.65 -7.98
N LEU A 117 -26.95 4.40 -7.59
CA LEU A 117 -26.00 3.29 -7.77
C LEU A 117 -25.70 3.04 -9.26
N ALA A 118 -26.70 3.20 -10.12
CA ALA A 118 -26.53 3.05 -11.56
C ALA A 118 -25.61 4.13 -12.14
N ASP A 119 -25.76 5.38 -11.73
CA ASP A 119 -24.94 6.49 -12.24
C ASP A 119 -23.50 6.42 -11.72
N GLN A 120 -23.30 6.00 -10.46
CA GLN A 120 -21.97 5.73 -9.90
C GLN A 120 -21.22 4.64 -10.70
N MET A 121 -21.91 3.56 -11.07
CA MET A 121 -21.33 2.48 -11.86
C MET A 121 -20.95 2.94 -13.26
N VAL A 122 -21.82 3.71 -13.91
CA VAL A 122 -21.61 4.19 -15.28
C VAL A 122 -20.41 5.14 -15.35
N GLU A 123 -20.29 6.09 -14.42
CA GLU A 123 -19.14 7.01 -14.40
C GLU A 123 -17.80 6.27 -14.20
N CYS A 124 -17.76 5.28 -13.29
CA CYS A 124 -16.56 4.48 -13.06
C CYS A 124 -16.10 3.68 -14.29
N VAL A 125 -17.05 3.25 -15.12
CA VAL A 125 -16.77 2.46 -16.32
C VAL A 125 -16.50 3.35 -17.54
N LEU A 126 -17.09 4.54 -17.60
CA LEU A 126 -16.89 5.53 -18.67
C LEU A 126 -15.41 5.94 -18.83
N ASP A 127 -14.72 6.17 -17.71
CA ASP A 127 -13.30 6.51 -17.69
C ASP A 127 -12.40 5.38 -18.23
N ILE A 128 -12.92 4.16 -18.28
CA ILE A 128 -12.19 2.94 -18.62
C ILE A 128 -12.52 2.46 -20.03
N LEU A 129 -13.76 2.65 -20.46
CA LEU A 129 -14.30 2.25 -21.76
C LEU A 129 -14.86 3.48 -22.50
N PRO A 130 -13.99 4.42 -22.95
CA PRO A 130 -14.42 5.66 -23.60
C PRO A 130 -15.09 5.45 -24.96
N GLN A 131 -15.03 4.23 -25.50
CA GLN A 131 -15.69 3.84 -26.75
C GLN A 131 -17.21 3.61 -26.60
N TRP A 132 -17.71 3.50 -25.37
CA TRP A 132 -19.13 3.27 -25.07
C TRP A 132 -19.83 4.58 -24.75
N ALA A 133 -21.05 4.76 -25.27
CA ALA A 133 -21.91 5.88 -24.89
C ALA A 133 -22.48 5.66 -23.47
N GLU A 134 -22.66 6.77 -22.73
CA GLU A 134 -23.26 6.77 -21.40
C GLU A 134 -24.63 6.09 -21.39
N GLU A 135 -25.44 6.34 -22.42
CA GLU A 135 -26.79 5.80 -22.59
C GLU A 135 -26.78 4.26 -22.69
N ASP A 136 -25.83 3.69 -23.47
CA ASP A 136 -25.70 2.25 -23.65
C ASP A 136 -25.22 1.56 -22.36
N LEU A 137 -24.27 2.19 -21.65
CA LEU A 137 -23.82 1.71 -20.35
C LEU A 137 -24.93 1.76 -19.31
N GLN A 138 -25.79 2.79 -19.33
CA GLN A 138 -26.91 2.90 -18.40
C GLN A 138 -27.98 1.83 -18.67
N VAL A 139 -28.21 1.46 -19.93
CA VAL A 139 -29.09 0.32 -20.28
C VAL A 139 -28.52 -0.99 -19.75
N LEU A 140 -27.21 -1.20 -19.84
CA LEU A 140 -26.54 -2.39 -19.29
C LEU A 140 -26.45 -2.39 -17.75
N ALA A 141 -26.39 -1.20 -17.13
CA ALA A 141 -26.33 -1.04 -15.69
C ALA A 141 -27.69 -1.23 -15.02
N ARG A 142 -28.81 -0.91 -15.69
CA ARG A 142 -30.17 -1.02 -15.12
C ARG A 142 -30.52 -2.41 -14.58
N PRO A 143 -30.28 -3.52 -15.31
CA PRO A 143 -30.47 -4.87 -14.78
C PRO A 143 -29.66 -5.14 -13.52
N LEU A 144 -28.42 -4.64 -13.49
CA LEU A 144 -27.52 -4.81 -12.36
C LEU A 144 -27.92 -3.94 -11.16
N ALA A 145 -28.38 -2.71 -11.39
CA ALA A 145 -28.72 -1.76 -10.34
C ALA A 145 -30.08 -2.04 -9.66
N TYR A 146 -31.07 -2.50 -10.43
CA TYR A 146 -32.45 -2.69 -9.95
C TYR A 146 -32.87 -4.17 -9.76
N ALA A 147 -31.93 -5.11 -9.80
CA ALA A 147 -32.23 -6.51 -9.49
C ALA A 147 -32.68 -6.66 -8.01
N MET A 148 -33.99 -6.77 -7.79
CA MET A 148 -34.62 -7.07 -6.49
C MET A 148 -34.57 -8.57 -6.11
N ARG A 149 -33.95 -9.40 -6.95
CA ARG A 149 -33.91 -10.86 -6.80
C ARG A 149 -32.46 -11.33 -6.92
N ASP A 150 -32.09 -12.25 -6.04
CA ASP A 150 -30.74 -12.74 -5.78
C ASP A 150 -29.76 -12.75 -6.96
N VAL A 151 -28.52 -12.42 -6.60
CA VAL A 151 -27.30 -12.31 -7.40
C VAL A 151 -26.95 -13.62 -8.16
N ASP A 152 -27.70 -14.70 -7.98
CA ASP A 152 -27.30 -16.03 -8.40
C ASP A 152 -27.50 -16.35 -9.89
N SER A 153 -28.47 -15.75 -10.59
CA SER A 153 -28.68 -16.10 -12.01
C SER A 153 -27.82 -15.26 -12.97
N GLU A 154 -27.75 -13.95 -12.76
CA GLU A 154 -26.93 -13.02 -13.56
C GLU A 154 -25.48 -12.98 -13.07
N GLY A 155 -25.27 -13.07 -11.76
CA GLY A 155 -23.94 -13.23 -11.17
C GLY A 155 -23.31 -14.57 -11.57
N ALA A 156 -24.09 -15.64 -11.79
CA ALA A 156 -23.53 -16.88 -12.35
C ALA A 156 -23.07 -16.71 -13.80
N GLU A 157 -23.82 -16.02 -14.68
CA GLU A 157 -23.34 -15.72 -16.04
C GLU A 157 -22.08 -14.83 -16.03
N LEU A 158 -22.03 -13.82 -15.15
CA LEU A 158 -20.86 -12.95 -14.98
C LEU A 158 -19.66 -13.67 -14.38
N VAL A 159 -19.89 -14.59 -13.43
CA VAL A 159 -18.86 -15.49 -12.89
C VAL A 159 -18.40 -16.51 -13.94
N MET A 160 -19.27 -16.88 -14.89
CA MET A 160 -18.89 -17.70 -16.05
C MET A 160 -18.11 -16.88 -17.10
N ALA A 161 -18.42 -15.59 -17.28
CA ALA A 161 -17.66 -14.69 -18.15
C ALA A 161 -16.25 -14.41 -17.59
N THR A 162 -16.09 -14.29 -16.27
CA THR A 162 -14.76 -14.21 -15.63
C THR A 162 -14.00 -15.55 -15.67
N ARG A 163 -14.62 -16.66 -16.10
CA ARG A 163 -13.90 -17.91 -16.40
C ARG A 163 -13.15 -17.87 -17.74
N ARG A 164 -13.40 -16.90 -18.61
CA ARG A 164 -12.63 -16.70 -19.85
C ARG A 164 -11.61 -15.58 -19.66
N PRO A 165 -10.44 -15.65 -20.31
CA PRO A 165 -9.48 -14.54 -20.27
C PRO A 165 -10.11 -13.30 -20.89
N TRP A 166 -9.80 -12.12 -20.34
CA TRP A 166 -10.36 -10.83 -20.78
C TRP A 166 -10.28 -10.59 -22.30
N ALA A 167 -9.23 -11.09 -22.95
CA ALA A 167 -8.99 -10.95 -24.38
C ALA A 167 -9.96 -11.76 -25.29
N GLU A 168 -10.66 -12.75 -24.74
CA GLU A 168 -11.62 -13.58 -25.49
C GLU A 168 -13.07 -13.11 -25.34
N LEU A 169 -13.31 -12.11 -24.48
CA LEU A 169 -14.64 -11.57 -24.22
C LEU A 169 -15.05 -10.59 -25.31
N SER A 170 -16.33 -10.66 -25.72
CA SER A 170 -16.95 -9.65 -26.57
C SER A 170 -16.98 -8.29 -25.85
N GLU A 171 -17.02 -7.19 -26.61
CA GLU A 171 -17.05 -5.83 -26.04
C GLU A 171 -18.23 -5.63 -25.07
N ILE A 172 -19.39 -6.24 -25.37
CA ILE A 172 -20.58 -6.23 -24.50
C ILE A 172 -20.32 -7.00 -23.19
N GLU A 173 -19.60 -8.11 -23.27
CA GLU A 173 -19.25 -8.92 -22.09
C GLU A 173 -18.22 -8.19 -21.22
N GLN A 174 -17.26 -7.50 -21.83
CA GLN A 174 -16.30 -6.65 -21.12
C GLN A 174 -17.01 -5.48 -20.40
N ALA A 175 -17.99 -4.85 -21.04
CA ALA A 175 -18.82 -3.81 -20.43
C ALA A 175 -19.65 -4.36 -19.25
N ARG A 176 -20.27 -5.54 -19.38
CA ARG A 176 -21.00 -6.18 -18.27
C ARG A 176 -20.09 -6.57 -17.11
N VAL A 177 -18.91 -7.13 -17.39
CA VAL A 177 -17.93 -7.50 -16.35
C VAL A 177 -17.41 -6.25 -15.64
N SER A 178 -17.07 -5.18 -16.35
CA SER A 178 -16.60 -3.93 -15.73
C SER A 178 -17.68 -3.27 -14.85
N LEU A 179 -18.94 -3.26 -15.29
CA LEU A 179 -20.07 -2.81 -14.47
C LEU A 179 -20.25 -3.70 -13.21
N ALA A 180 -20.13 -5.02 -13.35
CA ALA A 180 -20.22 -5.92 -12.20
C ALA A 180 -19.07 -5.71 -11.19
N VAL A 181 -17.86 -5.45 -11.69
CA VAL A 181 -16.69 -5.08 -10.86
C VAL A 181 -16.95 -3.76 -10.13
N ALA A 182 -17.48 -2.74 -10.82
CA ALA A 182 -17.83 -1.47 -10.21
C ALA A 182 -18.91 -1.62 -9.11
N ARG A 183 -19.97 -2.40 -9.37
CA ARG A 183 -21.00 -2.74 -8.38
C ARG A 183 -20.40 -3.42 -7.15
N TYR A 184 -19.51 -4.39 -7.35
CA TYR A 184 -18.86 -5.11 -6.26
C TYR A 184 -17.97 -4.18 -5.44
N ALA A 185 -17.19 -3.32 -6.08
CA ALA A 185 -16.37 -2.31 -5.41
C ALA A 185 -17.22 -1.34 -4.56
N ILE A 186 -18.35 -0.85 -5.10
CA ILE A 186 -19.30 0.01 -4.37
C ILE A 186 -19.88 -0.73 -3.16
N SER A 187 -20.28 -2.00 -3.32
CA SER A 187 -20.81 -2.79 -2.20
C SER A 187 -19.77 -3.04 -1.10
N GLN A 188 -18.51 -3.27 -1.46
CA GLN A 188 -17.42 -3.47 -0.50
C GLN A 188 -17.11 -2.20 0.29
N LEU A 189 -17.21 -1.03 -0.35
CA LEU A 189 -17.09 0.27 0.33
C LEU A 189 -18.25 0.49 1.31
N ALA A 190 -19.49 0.19 0.90
CA ALA A 190 -20.66 0.34 1.75
C ALA A 190 -20.69 -0.63 2.96
N ILE A 191 -19.95 -1.74 2.89
CA ILE A 191 -19.81 -2.70 4.01
C ILE A 191 -18.70 -2.27 4.98
N SER A 192 -17.81 -1.37 4.55
CA SER A 192 -16.67 -0.92 5.33
C SER A 192 -16.89 0.42 6.05
N GLU A 193 -18.02 1.10 5.80
CA GLU A 193 -18.59 2.17 6.64
C GLU A 193 -19.42 1.59 7.79
#